data_AF-A0A5C8M952-F1
#
_entry.id   AF-A0A5C8M952-F1
#
_cell.length_a   1.000
_cell.length_b   1.000
_cell.length_c   1.000
_cell.angle_alpha   90.00
_cell.angle_beta   90.00
_cell.angle_gamma   90.00
#
_symmetry.space_group_name_H-M   'P 1'
#
loop_
_entity.id
_entity.type
_entity.pdbx_description
1 polymer ?
#
loop_
_entity_poly.entity_id
_entity_poly.type
_entity_poly.pdbx_seq_one_letter_code
_entity_poly.pdbx_strand_id
1 'polypeptide(L)' 'KVLENAVLATEDVRFYKHHGVDFIRLAGAVVANIKEGFGAEGGSTITQQVTKLTFLSREKTLKRKAQELWLSLRLEQKYS' A
#
# COMPACT_ATOMS: atom_id res chain seq x y z
N LYS A 1 -13.57 -14.44 -12.10
CA LYS A 1 -12.53 -13.58 -11.48
C LYS A 1 -12.35 -13.86 -9.97
N VAL A 2 -12.28 -15.13 -9.55
CA VAL A 2 -12.21 -15.46 -8.11
C VAL A 2 -10.86 -15.04 -7.52
N LEU A 3 -9.76 -15.33 -8.21
CA LEU A 3 -8.41 -14.99 -7.76
C LEU A 3 -8.19 -13.47 -7.63
N GLU A 4 -8.56 -12.71 -8.66
CA GLU A 4 -8.48 -11.23 -8.66
C GLU A 4 -9.23 -10.64 -7.46
N ASN A 5 -10.47 -11.06 -7.24
CA ASN A 5 -11.28 -10.56 -6.12
C ASN A 5 -10.71 -10.95 -4.75
N ALA A 6 -10.12 -12.14 -4.62
CA ALA A 6 -9.48 -12.58 -3.38
C ALA A 6 -8.26 -11.71 -3.04
N VAL A 7 -7.39 -11.45 -4.01
CA VAL A 7 -6.22 -10.57 -3.84
C VAL A 7 -6.66 -9.16 -3.48
N LEU A 8 -7.63 -8.60 -4.21
CA LEU A 8 -8.18 -7.28 -3.91
C LEU A 8 -8.78 -7.23 -2.50
N ALA A 9 -9.60 -8.20 -2.10
CA ALA A 9 -10.23 -8.19 -0.78
C ALA A 9 -9.21 -8.25 0.38
N THR A 10 -8.10 -8.99 0.21
CA THR A 10 -7.07 -9.15 1.24
C THR A 10 -6.08 -7.98 1.27
N GLU A 11 -5.50 -7.65 0.12
CA GLU A 11 -4.39 -6.70 0.04
C GLU A 11 -4.86 -5.25 -0.12
N ASP A 12 -5.90 -5.03 -0.93
CA ASP A 12 -6.27 -3.68 -1.36
C ASP A 12 -7.73 -3.58 -1.86
N VAL A 13 -8.66 -3.60 -0.90
CA VAL A 13 -10.11 -3.67 -1.19
C VAL A 13 -10.65 -2.46 -1.96
N ARG A 14 -9.86 -1.39 -2.01
CA ARG A 14 -10.19 -0.12 -2.65
C ARG A 14 -9.25 0.22 -3.80
N PHE A 15 -8.54 -0.76 -4.34
CA PHE A 15 -7.58 -0.60 -5.43
C PHE A 15 -8.06 0.35 -6.54
N TYR A 16 -9.26 0.12 -7.08
CA TYR A 16 -9.84 0.94 -8.15
C TYR A 16 -10.40 2.30 -7.71
N LYS A 17 -10.30 2.66 -6.43
CA LYS A 17 -10.84 3.90 -5.83
C LYS A 17 -9.74 4.82 -5.31
N HIS A 18 -8.48 4.55 -5.61
CA HIS A 18 -7.35 5.38 -5.23
C HIS A 18 -6.28 5.40 -6.32
N HIS A 19 -5.41 6.40 -6.29
CA HIS A 19 -4.32 6.54 -7.24
C HIS A 19 -3.00 6.18 -6.54
N GLY A 20 -2.81 4.88 -6.28
CA GLY A 20 -1.57 4.33 -5.71
C GLY A 20 -1.40 4.46 -4.21
N VAL A 21 -2.12 5.36 -3.53
CA VAL A 21 -2.13 5.48 -2.08
C VAL A 21 -3.56 5.56 -1.57
N ASP A 22 -3.96 4.64 -0.69
CA ASP A 22 -5.23 4.72 0.02
C ASP A 22 -5.06 5.40 1.39
N PHE A 23 -5.40 6.68 1.46
CA PHE A 23 -5.31 7.45 2.70
C PHE A 23 -6.30 6.99 3.78
N ILE A 24 -7.46 6.45 3.41
CA ILE A 24 -8.46 5.97 4.38
C ILE A 24 -7.98 4.65 4.98
N ARG A 25 -7.47 3.72 4.14
CA ARG A 25 -6.88 2.47 4.66
C ARG A 25 -5.64 2.76 5.50
N LEU A 26 -4.81 3.71 5.09
CA LEU A 26 -3.64 4.11 5.87
C LEU A 26 -4.05 4.67 7.24
N ALA A 27 -5.03 5.57 7.29
CA ALA A 27 -5.54 6.11 8.55
C ALA A 27 -6.16 5.02 9.43
N GLY A 28 -6.97 4.12 8.85
CA GLY A 28 -7.54 2.97 9.55
C GLY A 28 -6.47 2.07 10.16
N ALA A 29 -5.45 1.69 9.37
CA ALA A 29 -4.35 0.86 9.82
C ALA A 29 -3.52 1.55 10.92
N VAL A 30 -3.34 2.87 10.88
CA VAL A 30 -2.69 3.62 11.97
C VAL A 30 -3.53 3.53 13.25
N VAL A 31 -4.84 3.74 13.17
CA VAL A 31 -5.74 3.65 14.32
C VAL A 31 -5.77 2.22 14.89
N ALA A 32 -5.85 1.20 14.05
CA ALA A 32 -5.83 -0.20 14.46
C ALA A 32 -4.50 -0.55 15.15
N ASN A 33 -3.36 -0.16 14.56
CA ASN A 33 -2.04 -0.40 15.15
C ASN A 33 -1.82 0.33 16.49
N ILE A 34 -2.50 1.46 16.73
CA ILE A 34 -2.47 2.15 18.03
C ILE A 34 -3.32 1.39 19.06
N LYS A 35 -4.47 0.85 18.67
CA LYS A 35 -5.41 0.17 19.59
C LYS A 35 -5.02 -1.28 19.90
N GLU A 36 -4.56 -2.01 18.89
CA GLU A 36 -4.39 -3.47 18.93
C GLU A 36 -2.92 -3.89 18.95
N GLY A 37 -2.00 -2.92 18.82
CA GLY A 37 -0.55 -3.15 18.82
C GLY A 37 0.07 -2.97 17.44
N PHE A 38 1.36 -2.60 17.44
CA PHE A 38 2.07 -2.24 16.22
C PHE A 38 2.19 -3.45 15.26
N GLY A 39 1.59 -3.34 14.08
CA GLY A 39 1.63 -4.36 13.04
C GLY A 39 0.36 -5.21 12.89
N ALA A 40 -0.69 -4.92 13.65
CA ALA A 40 -2.02 -5.51 13.51
C ALA A 40 -2.60 -5.35 12.08
N GLU A 41 -2.39 -4.19 11.44
CA GLU A 41 -2.87 -3.94 10.08
C GLU A 41 -1.81 -3.35 9.14
N GLY A 42 -1.82 -3.83 7.89
CA GLY A 42 -1.03 -3.34 6.78
C GLY A 42 -1.77 -2.26 5.97
N GLY A 43 -1.26 -1.04 5.98
CA GLY A 43 -1.81 0.09 5.22
C GLY A 43 -1.25 0.28 3.80
N SER A 44 -0.52 -0.71 3.24
CA SER A 44 0.12 -0.55 1.92
C SER A 44 -0.75 -1.05 0.77
N THR A 45 -0.86 -0.28 -0.31
CA THR A 45 -1.61 -0.63 -1.53
C THR A 45 -0.84 -1.64 -2.41
N ILE A 46 -1.51 -2.28 -3.37
CA ILE A 46 -0.84 -3.18 -4.33
C ILE A 46 0.25 -2.42 -5.12
N THR A 47 -0.01 -1.18 -5.56
CA THR A 47 0.95 -0.33 -6.27
C THR A 47 2.21 -0.05 -5.45
N GLN A 48 2.04 0.19 -4.15
CA GLN A 48 3.15 0.33 -3.20
C GLN A 48 3.95 -0.97 -3.05
N GLN A 49 3.26 -2.12 -3.02
CA GLN A 49 3.93 -3.41 -2.95
C GLN A 49 4.75 -3.70 -4.22
N VAL A 50 4.21 -3.45 -5.40
CA VAL A 50 4.93 -3.60 -6.68
C VAL A 50 6.14 -2.67 -6.73
N THR A 51 5.97 -1.41 -6.33
CA THR A 51 7.04 -0.41 -6.28
C THR A 51 8.17 -0.84 -5.36
N LYS A 52 7.83 -1.29 -4.15
CA LYS A 52 8.77 -1.82 -3.15
C LYS A 52 9.55 -3.02 -3.68
N LEU A 53 8.88 -3.95 -4.36
CA LEU A 53 9.50 -5.18 -4.86
C LEU A 53 10.38 -4.95 -6.09
N THR A 54 10.07 -3.94 -6.90
CA THR A 54 10.72 -3.71 -8.20
C THR A 54 11.86 -2.69 -8.12
N PHE A 55 11.71 -1.63 -7.33
CA PHE A 55 12.58 -0.46 -7.40
C PHE A 55 13.37 -0.15 -6.12
N LEU A 56 13.04 -0.79 -4.99
CA LEU A 56 13.59 -0.41 -3.68
C LEU A 56 14.28 -1.58 -2.96
N SER A 57 15.14 -1.24 -2.00
CA SER A 57 15.78 -2.24 -1.13
C SER A 57 14.75 -2.87 -0.17
N ARG A 58 15.09 -4.02 0.43
CA ARG A 58 14.25 -4.68 1.45
C ARG A 58 14.39 -4.09 2.85
N GLU A 59 15.17 -3.02 3.01
CA GLU A 59 15.42 -2.38 4.30
C GLU A 59 14.16 -1.71 4.87
N LYS A 60 13.90 -1.84 6.16
CA LYS A 60 12.70 -1.23 6.78
C LYS A 60 13.02 0.15 7.37
N THR A 61 13.21 1.15 6.51
CA THR A 61 13.46 2.55 6.92
C THR A 61 12.33 3.50 6.51
N LEU A 62 12.14 4.58 7.28
CA LEU A 62 11.17 5.63 6.95
C LEU A 62 11.50 6.32 5.62
N LYS A 63 12.79 6.57 5.35
CA LYS A 63 13.27 7.13 4.08
C LYS A 63 12.83 6.27 2.90
N ARG A 64 13.06 4.95 2.97
CA ARG A 64 12.62 4.01 1.93
C ARG A 64 11.09 4.01 1.79
N LYS A 65 10.34 4.07 2.89
CA LYS A 65 8.86 4.12 2.84
C LYS A 65 8.34 5.41 2.20
N ALA A 66 8.99 6.55 2.41
CA ALA A 66 8.67 7.80 1.73
C ALA A 66 8.96 7.71 0.22
N GLN A 67 10.08 7.08 -0.17
CA GLN A 67 10.39 6.81 -1.59
C GLN A 67 9.36 5.89 -2.25
N GLU A 68 8.91 4.86 -1.53
CA GLU A 68 7.83 3.95 -1.97
C GLU A 68 6.54 4.73 -2.26
N LEU A 69 6.14 5.63 -1.36
CA LEU A 69 4.95 6.45 -1.54
C LEU A 69 5.07 7.35 -2.79
N TRP A 70 6.19 8.04 -2.96
CA TRP A 70 6.42 8.91 -4.12
C TRP A 70 6.46 8.14 -5.45
N LEU A 71 7.18 7.02 -5.50
CA LEU A 71 7.27 6.18 -6.70
C LEU A 71 5.92 5.54 -7.06
N SER A 72 5.10 5.17 -6.09
CA SER A 72 3.77 4.59 -6.34
C SER A 72 2.84 5.59 -7.03
N LEU A 73 2.84 6.85 -6.57
CA LEU A 73 2.09 7.93 -7.21
C LEU A 73 2.55 8.15 -8.65
N ARG A 74 3.87 8.10 -8.89
CA ARG A 74 4.45 8.25 -10.23
C ARG A 74 4.14 7.07 -11.15
N LEU A 75 4.05 5.85 -10.59
CA LEU A 75 3.70 4.65 -11.34
C LEU A 75 2.25 4.74 -11.86
N GLU A 76 1.32 5.14 -11.00
CA GLU A 76 -0.08 5.35 -11.38
C GLU A 76 -0.23 6.43 -12.45
N GLN A 77 0.43 7.58 -12.28
CA GLN A 77 0.39 8.65 -13.29
C GLN A 77 0.85 8.22 -14.69
N LYS A 78 1.68 7.16 -14.78
CA LYS A 78 2.20 6.66 -16.06
C LYS A 78 1.32 5.59 -16.69
N TYR A 79 0.59 4.81 -15.90
CA TYR A 79 -0.08 3.59 -16.36
C TYR A 79 -1.60 3.57 -16.11
N SER A 80 -2.16 4.56 -15.41
CA SER A 80 -3.58 4.73 -15.13
C SER A 80 -4.12 6.04 -15.71
#